data_AF-A0A370NH88-F1
#
_entry.id   AF-A0A370NH88-F1
#
_cell.length_a   1.000
_cell.length_b   1.000
_cell.length_c   1.000
_cell.angle_alpha   90.00
_cell.angle_beta   90.00
_cell.angle_gamma   90.00
#
_symmetry.space_group_name_H-M   'P 1'
#
loop_
_entity.id
_entity.type
_entity.pdbx_description
1 polymer ?
#
loop_
_entity_poly.entity_id
_entity_poly.type
_entity_poly.pdbx_seq_one_letter_code
_entity_poly.pdbx_strand_id
1 'polypeptide(L)'
;MICVPACATWPSEISTCLASSRFRRAWSPPLSGASRSPPSSDGWDELVRLAASIRSGRVSASLAMQRFGAAAQGDPLHRAVEHLGRLLRTVFLCDYIAIEEFRREIRTLLNRGESVHHLQRAIYYGKVSHERGRRRDELKVISGSHALLARNTAQMQSVVDRLRKEGQVIEDGWLRRMGPVHVSHINFRGTFRFPVERYADALLQRSRTATHRSA
;
A
#
# COMPACT_ATOMS: atom_id res chain seq x y z
N MET A 1 -9.55 -10.54 17.01
CA MET A 1 -10.14 -11.52 16.07
C MET A 1 -10.40 -10.77 14.77
N ILE A 2 -9.45 -10.79 13.84
CA ILE A 2 -9.60 -10.12 12.55
C ILE A 2 -10.48 -11.02 11.69
N CYS A 3 -11.77 -10.71 11.63
CA CYS A 3 -12.65 -11.28 10.61
C CYS A 3 -12.17 -10.74 9.27
N VAL A 4 -11.40 -11.56 8.55
CA VAL A 4 -11.35 -11.55 7.09
C VAL A 4 -12.78 -11.86 6.64
N PRO A 5 -13.54 -10.91 6.05
CA PRO A 5 -14.82 -11.29 5.49
C PRO A 5 -14.51 -12.17 4.27
N ALA A 6 -14.89 -13.43 4.42
CA ALA A 6 -15.18 -14.42 3.39
C ALA A 6 -14.73 -14.07 1.97
N CYS A 7 -13.57 -14.60 1.57
CA CYS A 7 -13.22 -14.84 0.17
C CYS A 7 -14.03 -16.02 -0.44
N ALA A 8 -15.20 -16.33 0.14
CA ALA A 8 -15.92 -17.59 -0.05
C ALA A 8 -17.41 -17.34 -0.30
N THR A 9 -17.72 -16.57 -1.34
CA THR A 9 -18.96 -16.67 -2.13
C THR A 9 -18.80 -15.75 -3.33
N TRP A 10 -18.19 -16.27 -4.38
CA TRP A 10 -18.45 -15.71 -5.71
C TRP A 10 -19.95 -15.94 -5.98
N PRO A 11 -20.75 -14.90 -6.28
CA PRO A 11 -22.14 -15.09 -6.67
C PRO A 11 -22.18 -16.00 -7.89
N SER A 12 -23.01 -17.04 -7.85
CA SER A 12 -23.25 -17.99 -8.95
C SER A 12 -23.66 -17.29 -10.26
N GLU A 13 -24.10 -16.03 -10.19
CA GLU A 13 -24.43 -15.17 -11.32
C GLU A 13 -23.21 -14.79 -12.18
N ILE A 14 -22.00 -14.67 -11.59
CA ILE A 14 -20.77 -14.35 -12.34
C ILE A 14 -20.31 -15.57 -13.15
N SER A 15 -20.45 -16.77 -12.59
CA SER A 15 -20.14 -18.03 -13.30
C SER A 15 -21.08 -18.26 -14.49
N THR A 16 -22.35 -17.86 -14.39
CA THR A 16 -23.31 -17.94 -15.51
C THR A 16 -23.02 -16.88 -16.58
N CYS A 17 -22.60 -15.67 -16.20
CA CYS A 17 -22.20 -14.63 -17.13
C CYS A 17 -20.97 -15.02 -17.99
N LEU A 18 -19.98 -15.68 -17.39
CA LEU A 18 -18.79 -16.20 -18.07
C LEU A 18 -19.09 -17.37 -19.04
N ALA A 19 -20.20 -18.11 -18.84
CA ALA A 19 -20.60 -19.24 -19.68
C ALA A 19 -21.50 -18.85 -20.87
N SER A 20 -22.02 -17.62 -20.92
CA SER A 20 -22.95 -17.20 -21.97
C SER A 20 -22.25 -16.84 -23.29
N SER A 21 -22.80 -17.30 -24.42
CA SER A 21 -22.31 -16.99 -25.77
C SER A 21 -22.38 -15.50 -26.16
N ARG A 22 -22.99 -14.66 -25.30
CA ARG A 22 -23.01 -13.19 -25.40
C ARG A 22 -21.70 -12.54 -24.94
N PHE A 23 -21.01 -13.10 -23.94
CA PHE A 23 -19.71 -12.56 -23.46
C PHE A 23 -18.62 -12.66 -24.54
N ARG A 24 -18.68 -13.70 -25.38
CA ARG A 24 -17.76 -13.92 -26.50
C ARG A 24 -17.88 -12.88 -27.63
N ARG A 25 -19.00 -12.16 -27.74
CA ARG A 25 -19.26 -11.17 -28.81
C ARG A 25 -19.10 -9.71 -28.39
N ALA A 26 -19.16 -9.40 -27.10
CA ALA A 26 -19.08 -8.02 -26.60
C ALA A 26 -17.64 -7.48 -26.43
N TRP A 27 -16.63 -8.34 -26.56
CA TRP A 27 -15.22 -7.99 -26.37
C TRP A 27 -14.46 -7.95 -27.71
N SER A 28 -14.79 -6.95 -28.53
CA SER A 28 -13.82 -6.42 -29.51
C SER A 28 -13.02 -5.33 -28.78
N PRO A 29 -11.69 -5.46 -28.64
CA PRO A 29 -10.91 -4.48 -27.90
C PRO A 29 -10.94 -3.12 -28.62
N PRO A 30 -11.04 -1.99 -27.91
CA PRO A 30 -10.88 -0.68 -28.51
C PRO A 30 -9.44 -0.56 -29.03
N LEU A 31 -9.35 -0.22 -30.31
CA LEU A 31 -8.14 0.01 -31.07
C LEU A 31 -7.35 1.17 -30.48
N SER A 32 -6.17 0.87 -29.90
CA SER A 32 -4.94 1.65 -30.12
C SER A 32 -3.81 1.08 -29.23
N GLY A 33 -2.83 0.43 -29.85
CA GLY A 33 -1.57 0.05 -29.20
C GLY A 33 -1.13 -1.39 -29.49
N ALA A 34 -0.49 -1.57 -30.64
CA ALA A 34 0.32 -2.73 -31.05
C ALA A 34 -0.35 -4.11 -31.02
N SER A 35 -0.53 -4.66 -32.23
CA SER A 35 -0.78 -6.06 -32.56
C SER A 35 -0.23 -7.08 -31.54
N ARG A 36 -1.08 -7.54 -30.62
CA ARG A 36 -0.88 -8.83 -29.95
C ARG A 36 -2.06 -9.70 -30.30
N SER A 37 -1.78 -10.77 -31.03
CA SER A 37 -2.77 -11.80 -31.30
C SER A 37 -3.38 -12.28 -29.98
N PRO A 38 -4.67 -12.67 -29.97
CA PRO A 38 -5.26 -13.32 -28.80
C PRO A 38 -4.38 -14.53 -28.42
N PRO A 39 -4.26 -14.83 -27.11
CA PRO A 39 -3.52 -16.00 -26.66
C PRO A 39 -4.11 -17.24 -27.34
N SER A 40 -3.25 -18.11 -27.85
CA SER A 40 -3.66 -19.40 -28.41
C SER A 40 -4.38 -20.23 -27.33
N SER A 41 -5.25 -21.16 -27.76
CA SER A 41 -5.89 -22.15 -26.86
C SER A 41 -4.86 -22.82 -25.95
N ASP A 42 -3.70 -23.13 -26.51
CA ASP A 42 -2.63 -23.88 -25.86
C ASP A 42 -2.02 -23.11 -24.68
N GLY A 43 -1.92 -21.77 -24.78
CA GLY A 43 -1.43 -20.93 -23.68
C GLY A 43 -2.38 -20.89 -22.48
N TRP A 44 -3.69 -21.00 -22.70
CA TRP A 44 -4.67 -21.09 -21.61
C TRP A 44 -4.61 -22.44 -20.90
N ASP A 45 -4.46 -23.52 -21.65
CA ASP A 45 -4.32 -24.86 -21.08
C ASP A 45 -3.04 -24.99 -20.24
N GLU A 46 -1.94 -24.42 -20.71
CA GLU A 46 -0.69 -24.34 -19.95
C GLU A 46 -0.84 -23.51 -18.67
N LEU A 47 -1.59 -22.42 -18.72
CA LEU A 47 -1.86 -21.59 -17.53
C LEU A 47 -2.64 -22.38 -16.47
N VAL A 48 -3.67 -23.12 -16.89
CA VAL A 48 -4.44 -23.99 -15.97
C VAL A 48 -3.56 -25.10 -15.40
N ARG A 49 -2.70 -25.71 -16.22
CA ARG A 49 -1.74 -26.74 -15.78
C ARG A 49 -0.72 -26.17 -14.79
N LEU A 50 -0.23 -24.96 -15.02
CA LEU A 50 0.67 -24.27 -14.10
C LEU A 50 -0.04 -24.00 -12.76
N ALA A 51 -1.26 -23.47 -12.80
CA ALA A 51 -2.05 -23.21 -11.59
C ALA A 51 -2.34 -24.51 -10.81
N ALA A 52 -2.66 -25.61 -11.49
CA ALA A 52 -2.84 -26.92 -10.88
C ALA A 52 -1.53 -27.47 -10.28
N SER A 53 -0.39 -27.24 -10.95
CA SER A 53 0.93 -27.65 -10.48
C SER A 53 1.33 -26.90 -9.20
N ILE A 54 1.06 -25.58 -9.14
CA ILE A 54 1.28 -24.77 -7.94
C ILE A 54 0.36 -25.25 -6.81
N ARG A 55 -0.94 -25.42 -7.08
CA ARG A 55 -1.92 -25.88 -6.08
C ARG A 55 -1.60 -27.27 -5.54
N SER A 56 -1.03 -28.15 -6.37
CA SER A 56 -0.61 -29.50 -5.97
C SER A 56 0.78 -29.54 -5.31
N GLY A 57 1.44 -28.39 -5.13
CA GLY A 57 2.77 -28.30 -4.50
C GLY A 57 3.92 -28.83 -5.34
N ARG A 58 3.69 -29.20 -6.61
CA ARG A 58 4.73 -29.70 -7.52
C ARG A 58 5.70 -28.60 -7.96
N VAL A 59 5.23 -27.36 -8.00
CA VAL A 59 6.04 -26.19 -8.37
C VAL A 59 5.79 -25.08 -7.35
N SER A 60 6.87 -24.48 -6.84
CA SER A 60 6.75 -23.28 -6.00
C SER A 60 6.30 -22.08 -6.83
N ALA A 61 5.40 -21.27 -6.28
CA ALA A 61 4.99 -20.00 -6.89
C ALA A 61 6.18 -19.08 -7.17
N SER A 62 7.21 -19.09 -6.30
CA SER A 62 8.43 -18.30 -6.51
C SER A 62 9.21 -18.74 -7.75
N LEU A 63 9.32 -20.04 -7.99
CA LEU A 63 9.99 -20.61 -9.15
C LEU A 63 9.21 -20.31 -10.43
N ALA A 64 7.88 -20.45 -10.39
CA ALA A 64 7.01 -20.09 -11.50
C ALA A 64 7.15 -18.60 -11.87
N MET A 65 7.19 -17.70 -10.88
CA MET A 65 7.38 -16.26 -11.10
C MET A 65 8.76 -15.93 -11.68
N GLN A 66 9.82 -16.60 -11.23
CA GLN A 66 11.15 -16.42 -11.79
C GLN A 66 11.23 -16.89 -13.25
N ARG A 67 10.59 -18.01 -13.56
CA ARG A 67 10.60 -18.62 -14.90
C ARG A 67 9.79 -17.82 -15.91
N PHE A 68 8.59 -17.37 -15.54
CA PHE A 68 7.65 -16.66 -16.43
C PHE A 68 7.65 -15.14 -16.22
N GLY A 69 8.74 -14.60 -15.66
CA GLY A 69 8.94 -13.15 -15.48
C GLY A 69 9.06 -12.38 -16.80
N ALA A 70 9.51 -11.12 -16.72
CA ALA A 70 9.57 -10.21 -17.87
C ALA A 70 10.40 -10.71 -19.08
N ALA A 71 11.28 -11.69 -18.88
CA ALA A 71 12.09 -12.29 -19.95
C ALA A 71 11.31 -13.32 -20.80
N ALA A 72 10.11 -13.75 -20.37
CA ALA A 72 9.30 -14.76 -21.07
C ALA A 72 8.26 -14.16 -22.03
N GLN A 73 8.40 -12.89 -22.46
CA GLN A 73 7.40 -12.18 -23.30
C GLN A 73 7.04 -12.86 -24.63
N GLY A 74 7.89 -13.76 -25.13
CA GLY A 74 7.63 -14.56 -26.33
C GLY A 74 6.79 -15.81 -26.11
N ASP A 75 6.63 -16.26 -24.87
CA ASP A 75 5.98 -17.52 -24.50
C ASP A 75 4.43 -17.40 -24.56
N PRO A 76 3.72 -18.34 -25.22
CA PRO A 76 2.26 -18.41 -25.19
C PRO A 76 1.66 -18.36 -23.76
N LEU A 77 2.31 -19.02 -22.79
CA LEU A 77 1.88 -19.01 -21.39
C LEU A 77 2.00 -17.61 -20.76
N HIS A 78 3.11 -16.91 -21.02
CA HIS A 78 3.29 -15.54 -20.52
C HIS A 78 2.21 -14.61 -21.08
N ARG A 79 1.85 -14.76 -22.36
CA ARG A 79 0.75 -14.00 -22.97
C ARG A 79 -0.59 -14.31 -22.31
N ALA A 80 -0.90 -15.58 -22.05
CA ALA A 80 -2.13 -15.95 -21.35
C ALA A 80 -2.21 -15.31 -19.96
N VAL A 81 -1.10 -15.29 -19.21
CA VAL A 81 -0.99 -14.61 -17.91
C VAL A 81 -1.18 -13.08 -18.05
N GLU A 82 -0.57 -12.46 -19.06
CA GLU A 82 -0.72 -11.03 -19.34
C GLU A 82 -2.19 -10.66 -19.60
N HIS A 83 -2.88 -11.46 -20.42
CA HIS A 83 -4.29 -11.28 -20.73
C HIS A 83 -5.20 -11.48 -19.50
N LEU A 84 -4.92 -12.50 -18.68
CA LEU A 84 -5.62 -12.69 -17.41
C LEU A 84 -5.42 -11.48 -16.48
N GLY A 85 -4.19 -10.98 -16.35
CA GLY A 85 -3.89 -9.81 -15.54
C GLY A 85 -4.62 -8.54 -16.01
N ARG A 86 -4.74 -8.35 -17.34
CA ARG A 86 -5.53 -7.26 -17.92
C ARG A 86 -7.02 -7.40 -17.59
N LEU A 87 -7.58 -8.59 -17.71
CA LEU A 87 -8.99 -8.86 -17.37
C LEU A 87 -9.26 -8.61 -15.88
N LEU A 88 -8.40 -9.09 -15.00
CA LEU A 88 -8.53 -8.83 -13.55
C LEU A 88 -8.44 -7.33 -13.24
N ARG A 89 -7.54 -6.60 -13.92
CA ARG A 89 -7.44 -5.14 -13.78
C ARG A 89 -8.70 -4.43 -14.28
N THR A 90 -9.31 -4.87 -15.38
CA THR A 90 -10.54 -4.27 -15.88
C THR A 90 -11.70 -4.51 -14.92
N VAL A 91 -11.86 -5.73 -14.40
CA VAL A 91 -12.90 -6.06 -13.40
C VAL A 91 -12.71 -5.20 -12.16
N PHE A 92 -11.49 -5.15 -11.62
CA PHE A 92 -11.18 -4.31 -10.46
C PHE A 92 -11.50 -2.82 -10.70
N LEU A 93 -11.19 -2.29 -11.88
CA LEU A 93 -11.47 -0.89 -12.20
C LEU A 93 -12.98 -0.63 -12.33
N CYS A 94 -13.72 -1.56 -12.92
CA CYS A 94 -15.18 -1.51 -12.96
C CYS A 94 -15.76 -1.49 -11.54
N ASP A 95 -15.30 -2.38 -10.66
CA ASP A 95 -15.74 -2.44 -9.26
C ASP A 95 -15.40 -1.14 -8.51
N TYR A 96 -14.21 -0.58 -8.73
CA TYR A 96 -13.78 0.68 -8.13
C TYR A 96 -14.64 1.89 -8.56
N ILE A 97 -15.13 1.89 -9.80
CA ILE A 97 -15.99 2.96 -10.33
C ILE A 97 -17.45 2.75 -9.92
N ALA A 98 -17.93 1.51 -9.91
CA ALA A 98 -19.33 1.18 -9.62
C ALA A 98 -19.66 1.20 -8.12
N ILE A 99 -18.75 0.72 -7.26
CA ILE A 99 -19.03 0.47 -5.84
C ILE A 99 -18.32 1.50 -4.97
N GLU A 100 -19.07 2.43 -4.39
CA GLU A 100 -18.52 3.49 -3.53
C GLU A 100 -17.92 2.95 -2.22
N GLU A 101 -18.50 1.91 -1.62
CA GLU A 101 -17.99 1.30 -0.38
C GLU A 101 -16.60 0.68 -0.60
N PHE A 102 -16.43 -0.06 -1.70
CA PHE A 102 -15.15 -0.63 -2.10
C PHE A 102 -14.09 0.46 -2.32
N ARG A 103 -14.47 1.55 -3.01
CA ARG A 103 -13.60 2.72 -3.19
C ARG A 103 -13.15 3.34 -1.87
N ARG A 104 -14.06 3.50 -0.91
CA ARG A 104 -13.76 4.07 0.43
C ARG A 104 -12.79 3.20 1.21
N GLU A 105 -12.94 1.89 1.13
CA GLU A 105 -12.02 0.94 1.76
C GLU A 105 -10.62 1.05 1.15
N ILE A 106 -10.51 1.05 -0.17
CA ILE A 106 -9.23 1.23 -0.88
C ILE A 106 -8.56 2.56 -0.51
N ARG A 107 -9.31 3.65 -0.47
CA ARG A 107 -8.77 4.96 -0.04
C ARG A 107 -8.28 4.94 1.40
N THR A 108 -8.97 4.22 2.28
CA THR A 108 -8.56 4.08 3.69
C THR A 108 -7.24 3.31 3.81
N LEU A 109 -7.09 2.23 3.04
CA LEU A 109 -5.83 1.48 2.96
C LEU A 109 -4.69 2.34 2.41
N LEU A 110 -4.96 3.10 1.34
CA LEU A 110 -3.99 4.02 0.74
C LEU A 110 -3.54 5.09 1.73
N ASN A 111 -4.49 5.78 2.37
CA ASN A 111 -4.22 6.80 3.39
C ASN A 111 -3.38 6.25 4.54
N ARG A 112 -3.61 4.99 4.94
CA ARG A 112 -2.81 4.33 5.98
C ARG A 112 -1.37 4.10 5.51
N GLY A 113 -1.17 3.62 4.28
CA GLY A 113 0.16 3.46 3.68
C GLY A 113 0.91 4.80 3.54
N GLU A 114 0.23 5.84 3.08
CA GLU A 114 0.80 7.19 2.97
C GLU A 114 1.20 7.76 4.33
N SER A 115 0.39 7.53 5.36
CA SER A 115 0.69 7.96 6.73
C SER A 115 1.96 7.27 7.26
N VAL A 116 2.15 5.97 6.98
CA VAL A 116 3.38 5.26 7.37
C VAL A 116 4.59 5.80 6.62
N HIS A 117 4.46 6.07 5.32
CA HIS A 117 5.52 6.71 4.55
C HIS A 117 5.84 8.13 5.06
N HIS A 118 4.83 8.87 5.51
CA HIS A 118 5.03 10.18 6.16
C HIS A 118 5.83 10.03 7.46
N LEU A 119 5.49 9.06 8.31
CA LEU A 119 6.23 8.76 9.52
C LEU A 119 7.69 8.36 9.24
N GLN A 120 7.92 7.50 8.25
CA GLN A 120 9.28 7.12 7.84
C GLN A 120 10.12 8.33 7.43
N ARG A 121 9.53 9.28 6.69
CA ARG A 121 10.19 10.54 6.33
C ARG A 121 10.47 11.42 7.55
N ALA A 122 9.59 11.43 8.55
CA ALA A 122 9.79 12.19 9.78
C ALA A 122 10.92 11.63 10.66
N ILE A 123 11.13 10.31 10.65
CA ILE A 123 12.20 9.62 11.39
C ILE A 123 13.55 9.80 10.70
N TYR A 124 13.59 9.86 9.37
CA TYR A 124 14.85 9.92 8.63
C TYR A 124 15.49 11.31 8.67
N TYR A 125 16.72 11.38 9.20
CA TYR A 125 17.56 12.56 9.16
C TYR A 125 18.30 12.63 7.80
N GLY A 126 17.71 13.26 6.78
CA GLY A 126 18.41 13.54 5.50
C GLY A 126 17.52 13.62 4.25
N LYS A 127 18.14 13.79 3.08
CA LYS A 127 17.44 13.70 1.78
C LYS A 127 17.11 12.24 1.47
N VAL A 128 15.84 11.94 1.25
CA VAL A 128 15.36 10.61 0.87
C VAL A 128 15.79 10.31 -0.57
N SER A 129 16.67 9.32 -0.75
CA SER A 129 17.01 8.78 -2.07
C SER A 129 15.78 8.09 -2.68
N HIS A 130 15.69 8.06 -4.03
CA HIS A 130 14.62 7.36 -4.73
C HIS A 130 14.70 5.83 -4.60
N GLU A 131 15.90 5.29 -4.31
CA GLU A 131 16.09 3.87 -4.05
C GLU A 131 15.69 3.56 -2.61
N ARG A 132 14.66 2.72 -2.40
CA ARG A 132 14.15 2.32 -1.08
C ARG A 132 14.45 0.85 -0.81
N GLY A 133 14.85 0.54 0.42
CA GLY A 133 14.93 -0.83 0.96
C GLY A 133 16.24 -1.57 0.70
N ARG A 134 17.26 -0.91 0.13
CA ARG A 134 18.57 -1.54 -0.13
C ARG A 134 19.68 -1.06 0.81
N ARG A 135 19.55 0.14 1.40
CA ARG A 135 20.55 0.67 2.33
C ARG A 135 20.20 0.36 3.78
N ARG A 136 21.22 0.10 4.61
CA ARG A 136 21.08 -0.22 6.04
C ARG A 136 20.32 0.88 6.81
N ASP A 137 20.47 2.14 6.42
CA ASP A 137 19.79 3.25 7.10
C ASP A 137 18.29 3.33 6.74
N GLU A 138 17.90 2.97 5.52
CA GLU A 138 16.49 2.85 5.12
C GLU A 138 15.80 1.71 5.89
N LEU A 139 16.49 0.58 6.06
CA LEU A 139 15.97 -0.54 6.86
C LEU A 139 15.74 -0.14 8.32
N LYS A 140 16.62 0.69 8.91
CA LYS A 140 16.43 1.25 10.26
C LYS A 140 15.22 2.19 10.34
N VAL A 141 14.97 2.99 9.30
CA VAL A 141 13.79 3.87 9.25
C VAL A 141 12.50 3.06 9.15
N ILE A 142 12.49 2.05 8.27
CA ILE A 142 11.35 1.16 8.10
C ILE A 142 11.07 0.42 9.42
N SER A 143 12.08 -0.22 10.00
CA SER A 143 11.91 -0.95 11.26
C SER A 143 11.54 -0.03 12.41
N GLY A 144 12.16 1.15 12.52
CA GLY A 144 11.83 2.17 13.53
C GLY A 144 10.39 2.68 13.40
N SER A 145 9.92 2.93 12.17
CA SER A 145 8.54 3.33 11.93
C SER A 145 7.54 2.25 12.34
N HIS A 146 7.82 0.97 12.04
CA HIS A 146 6.97 -0.14 12.46
C HIS A 146 6.99 -0.36 13.97
N ALA A 147 8.13 -0.20 14.62
CA ALA A 147 8.24 -0.29 16.07
C ALA A 147 7.42 0.81 16.76
N LEU A 148 7.46 2.05 16.26
CA LEU A 148 6.62 3.15 16.76
C LEU A 148 5.13 2.88 16.55
N LEU A 149 4.73 2.36 15.37
CA LEU A 149 3.35 1.98 15.11
C LEU A 149 2.86 0.87 16.05
N ALA A 150 3.71 -0.14 16.31
CA ALA A 150 3.40 -1.22 17.25
C ALA A 150 3.22 -0.67 18.67
N ARG A 151 4.12 0.22 19.12
CA ARG A 151 4.01 0.89 20.42
C ARG A 151 2.75 1.73 20.54
N ASN A 152 2.43 2.54 19.52
CA ASN A 152 1.20 3.35 19.49
C ASN A 152 -0.04 2.45 19.59
N THR A 153 -0.06 1.34 18.84
CA THR A 153 -1.16 0.38 18.86
C THR A 153 -1.33 -0.26 20.24
N ALA A 154 -0.23 -0.68 20.87
CA ALA A 154 -0.25 -1.24 22.23
C ALA A 154 -0.72 -0.21 23.27
N GLN A 155 -0.28 1.04 23.15
CA GLN A 155 -0.69 2.11 24.04
C GLN A 155 -2.18 2.46 23.87
N MET A 156 -2.66 2.56 22.63
CA MET A 156 -4.08 2.77 22.34
C MET A 156 -4.93 1.63 22.92
N GLN A 157 -4.50 0.37 22.74
CA GLN A 157 -5.20 -0.78 23.30
C GLN A 157 -5.27 -0.71 24.83
N SER A 158 -4.16 -0.40 25.49
CA SER A 158 -4.11 -0.22 26.95
C SER A 158 -5.10 0.84 27.45
N VAL A 159 -5.20 1.98 26.75
CA VAL A 159 -6.16 3.05 27.09
C VAL A 159 -7.59 2.59 26.89
N VAL A 160 -7.89 1.90 25.78
CA VAL A 160 -9.23 1.36 25.50
C VAL A 160 -9.64 0.33 26.55
N ASP A 161 -8.74 -0.57 26.92
CA ASP A 161 -9.01 -1.60 27.94
C ASP A 161 -9.26 -0.96 29.30
N ARG A 162 -8.52 0.09 29.65
CA ARG A 162 -8.74 0.86 30.88
C ARG A 162 -10.11 1.54 30.88
N LEU A 163 -10.47 2.24 29.81
CA LEU A 163 -11.77 2.93 29.69
C LEU A 163 -12.96 1.96 29.74
N ARG A 164 -12.81 0.76 29.14
CA ARG A 164 -13.81 -0.31 29.24
C ARG A 164 -13.97 -0.81 30.67
N LYS A 165 -12.87 -0.95 31.42
CA LYS A 165 -12.91 -1.31 32.86
C LYS A 165 -13.55 -0.24 33.72
N GLU A 166 -13.38 1.03 33.36
CA GLU A 166 -14.03 2.19 34.01
C GLU A 166 -15.53 2.32 33.66
N GLY A 167 -16.09 1.38 32.88
CA GLY A 167 -17.52 1.34 32.54
C GLY A 167 -17.90 2.18 31.32
N GLN A 168 -16.94 2.73 30.58
CA GLN A 168 -17.25 3.48 29.36
C GLN A 168 -17.50 2.54 28.18
N VAL A 169 -18.63 2.75 27.51
CA VAL A 169 -18.99 2.01 26.29
C VAL A 169 -18.30 2.66 25.09
N ILE A 170 -17.23 2.02 24.61
CA ILE A 170 -16.57 2.40 23.36
C ILE A 170 -17.07 1.47 22.25
N GLU A 171 -17.88 2.00 21.34
CA GLU A 171 -18.37 1.27 20.17
C GLU A 171 -17.20 0.89 19.24
N ASP A 172 -17.15 -0.38 18.82
CA ASP A 172 -16.08 -0.92 17.97
C ASP A 172 -16.01 -0.20 16.59
N GLY A 173 -17.09 0.43 16.16
CA GLY A 173 -17.14 1.26 14.96
C GLY A 173 -16.18 2.45 14.98
N TRP A 174 -15.90 3.03 16.15
CA TRP A 174 -14.91 4.10 16.32
C TRP A 174 -13.48 3.55 16.29
N LEU A 175 -13.26 2.40 16.95
CA LEU A 175 -11.95 1.73 16.97
C LEU A 175 -11.50 1.35 15.56
N ARG A 176 -12.43 0.90 14.70
CA ARG A 176 -12.14 0.54 13.31
C ARG A 176 -11.64 1.73 12.47
N ARG A 177 -12.05 2.96 12.81
CA ARG A 177 -11.67 4.19 12.09
C ARG A 177 -10.41 4.83 12.65
N MET A 178 -9.98 4.45 13.85
CA MET A 178 -8.76 4.99 14.46
C MET A 178 -7.50 4.34 13.86
N GLY A 179 -6.59 5.20 13.37
CA GLY A 179 -5.28 4.78 12.85
C GLY A 179 -4.17 5.02 13.89
N PRO A 180 -3.25 4.05 14.10
CA PRO A 180 -2.15 4.19 15.06
C PRO A 180 -1.01 5.09 14.55
N VAL A 181 -1.20 5.74 13.40
CA VAL A 181 -0.17 6.52 12.70
C VAL A 181 -0.13 7.99 13.15
N HIS A 182 -0.94 8.37 14.14
CA HIS A 182 -0.96 9.74 14.63
C HIS A 182 0.28 10.04 15.49
N VAL A 183 1.27 10.73 14.93
CA VAL A 183 2.58 10.99 15.57
C VAL A 183 2.83 12.44 15.93
N SER A 184 1.79 13.29 15.89
CA SER A 184 1.88 14.71 16.26
C SER A 184 2.39 14.94 17.69
N HIS A 185 2.25 13.94 18.57
CA HIS A 185 2.69 13.96 19.96
C HIS A 185 4.17 13.60 20.15
N ILE A 186 4.89 13.22 19.09
CA ILE A 186 6.28 12.75 19.16
C ILE A 186 7.22 13.82 18.59
N ASN A 187 8.17 14.28 19.40
CA ASN A 187 9.24 15.16 18.94
C ASN A 187 10.43 14.35 18.39
N PHE A 188 10.51 14.21 17.07
CA PHE A 188 11.60 13.50 16.40
C PHE A 188 12.93 14.27 16.37
N ARG A 189 12.89 15.60 16.55
CA ARG A 189 14.06 16.49 16.43
C ARG A 189 14.78 16.74 17.76
N GLY A 190 14.21 16.25 18.85
CA GLY A 190 14.69 16.56 20.19
C GLY A 190 14.40 18.01 20.59
N THR A 191 14.82 18.37 21.80
CA THR A 191 14.63 19.72 22.34
C THR A 191 15.94 20.48 22.23
N PHE A 192 15.98 21.50 21.37
CA PHE A 192 17.13 22.41 21.31
C PHE A 192 16.95 23.50 22.36
N ARG A 193 17.84 23.52 23.36
CA ARG A 193 17.91 24.60 24.35
C ARG A 193 19.01 25.55 23.95
N PHE A 194 18.63 26.74 23.51
CA PHE A 194 19.58 27.81 23.22
C PHE A 194 19.63 28.76 24.42
N PRO A 195 20.79 28.91 25.10
CA PRO A 195 20.94 29.90 26.16
C PRO A 195 21.11 31.28 25.52
N VAL A 196 19.98 31.92 25.22
CA VAL A 196 19.93 33.23 24.52
C VAL A 196 20.60 34.31 25.37
N GLU A 197 20.50 34.20 26.69
CA GLU A 197 21.08 35.14 27.66
C GLU A 197 22.60 35.25 27.51
N ARG A 198 23.27 34.15 27.13
CA ARG A 198 24.73 34.10 26.96
C ARG A 198 25.22 34.77 25.68
N TYR A 199 24.34 34.96 24.70
CA TYR A 199 24.69 35.46 23.37
C TYR A 199 23.88 36.71 22.98
N ALA A 200 23.16 37.32 23.94
CA ALA A 200 22.29 38.47 23.70
C ALA A 200 23.05 39.64 23.05
N ASP A 201 24.25 39.96 23.54
CA ASP A 201 25.06 41.07 23.01
C ASP A 201 25.49 40.84 21.55
N ALA A 202 25.88 39.60 21.21
CA ALA A 202 26.29 39.24 19.86
C ALA A 202 25.10 39.21 18.87
N LEU A 203 23.91 38.80 19.34
CA LEU A 203 22.69 38.79 18.53
C LEU A 203 22.16 40.21 18.26
N LEU A 204 22.28 41.12 19.23
CA LEU A 204 21.83 42.51 19.13
C LEU A 204 22.83 43.42 18.36
N GLN A 205 24.13 43.11 18.34
CA GLN A 205 25.11 43.88 17.55
C GLN A 205 24.89 43.76 16.04
N ARG A 206 24.37 42.62 15.57
CA ARG A 206 24.13 42.37 14.14
C ARG A 206 22.92 43.12 13.59
N SER A 207 21.91 43.43 14.42
CA SER A 207 20.76 44.23 13.99
C SER A 207 21.12 45.71 13.82
N ARG A 208 22.02 46.24 14.66
CA ARG A 208 22.46 47.66 14.60
C ARG A 208 23.35 47.99 13.40
N THR A 209 24.13 47.02 12.93
CA THR A 209 25.03 47.19 11.78
C THR A 209 24.34 47.05 10.42
N ALA A 210 23.19 46.37 10.36
CA ALA A 210 22.37 46.27 9.14
C ALA A 210 21.66 47.59 8.80
N THR A 211 21.17 48.32 9.81
CA THR A 211 20.46 49.60 9.62
C THR A 211 21.37 50.72 9.11
N HIS A 212 22.68 50.63 9.33
CA HIS A 212 23.64 51.68 8.97
C HIS A 212 24.25 51.52 7.57
N ARG A 213 23.92 50.44 6.83
CA ARG A 213 24.42 50.17 5.47
C ARG A 213 23.37 50.42 4.37
N SER A 214 22.19 50.89 4.73
CA SER A 214 21.06 51.11 3.81
C SER A 214 20.64 52.59 3.69
N ALA A 215 21.58 53.52 3.87
CA ALA A 215 21.38 54.96 3.66
C ALA A 215 22.49 55.51 2.76
#